data_AF-A0A7J2LCX6-F1
#
_entry.id   AF-A0A7J2LCX6-F1
#
_cell.length_a   1.000
_cell.length_b   1.000
_cell.length_c   1.000
_cell.angle_alpha   90.00
_cell.angle_beta   90.00
_cell.angle_gamma   90.00
#
_symmetry.space_group_name_H-M   'P 1'
#
loop_
_entity.id
_entity.type
_entity.pdbx_description
1 polymer ?
#
loop_
_entity_poly.entity_id
_entity_poly.type
_entity_poly.pdbx_seq_one_letter_code
_entity_poly.pdbx_strand_id
1 'polypeptide(L)'
;MADIKENIVEKLLKGEIKLYQVERLVGNDVNKAAEIRRKMLEKKLGIGLSHIGFKPIDLNLTFMKNIENAIGVAQIPMGVVGPLKVKGDYADGEYYV
;
A
#
# COMPACT_ATOMS: atom_id res chain seq x y z
N MET A 1 0.91 16.48 15.11
CA MET A 1 0.85 15.49 13.98
C MET A 1 -0.04 14.30 14.30
N ALA A 2 0.02 13.72 15.52
CA ALA A 2 -0.90 12.65 15.95
C ALA A 2 -2.37 13.11 15.94
N ASP A 3 -2.64 14.34 16.40
CA ASP A 3 -4.01 14.87 16.50
C ASP A 3 -4.72 15.01 15.15
N ILE A 4 -3.99 15.36 14.09
CA ILE A 4 -4.57 15.50 12.73
C ILE A 4 -4.98 14.13 12.18
N LYS A 5 -4.13 13.11 12.35
CA LYS A 5 -4.44 11.74 11.89
C LYS A 5 -5.67 11.20 12.62
N GLU A 6 -5.72 11.38 13.94
CA GLU A 6 -6.82 10.90 14.77
C GLU A 6 -8.15 11.58 14.40
N ASN A 7 -8.12 12.90 14.17
CA ASN A 7 -9.28 13.65 13.71
C ASN A 7 -9.82 13.12 12.35
N ILE A 8 -8.93 12.85 11.38
CA ILE A 8 -9.34 12.33 10.08
C ILE A 8 -9.95 10.92 10.22
N VAL A 9 -9.38 10.07 11.07
CA VAL A 9 -9.92 8.73 11.36
C VAL A 9 -11.33 8.83 11.92
N GLU A 10 -11.59 9.72 12.89
CA GLU A 10 -12.93 9.92 13.45
C GLU A 10 -13.94 10.39 12.41
N LYS A 11 -13.57 11.35 11.55
CA LYS A 11 -14.43 11.84 10.48
C LYS A 11 -14.74 10.77 9.44
N LEU A 12 -13.79 9.88 9.13
CA LEU A 12 -14.02 8.71 8.28
C LEU A 12 -15.00 7.72 8.94
N LEU A 13 -14.87 7.47 10.25
CA LEU A 13 -15.79 6.59 11.00
C LEU A 13 -17.22 7.13 11.00
N LYS A 14 -17.38 8.45 11.14
CA LYS A 14 -18.67 9.15 11.06
C LYS A 14 -19.23 9.29 9.64
N GLY A 15 -18.42 8.97 8.62
CA GLY A 15 -18.80 9.06 7.20
C GLY A 15 -18.81 10.48 6.62
N GLU A 16 -18.31 11.46 7.37
CA GLU A 16 -18.18 12.88 6.98
C GLU A 16 -17.15 13.06 5.86
N ILE A 17 -16.13 12.20 5.83
CA ILE A 17 -15.09 12.14 4.78
C ILE A 17 -15.16 10.77 4.10
N LYS A 18 -14.89 10.73 2.80
CA LYS A 18 -14.79 9.50 2.01
C LYS A 18 -13.34 9.03 1.90
N LEU A 19 -13.15 7.71 1.73
CA LEU A 19 -11.82 7.09 1.66
C LEU A 19 -10.90 7.74 0.64
N TYR A 20 -11.39 8.09 -0.56
CA TYR A 20 -10.56 8.64 -1.65
C TYR A 20 -10.13 10.09 -1.42
N GLN A 21 -10.69 10.78 -0.42
CA GLN A 21 -10.34 12.17 -0.12
C GLN A 21 -9.10 12.27 0.77
N VAL A 22 -8.69 11.17 1.39
CA VAL A 22 -7.67 11.16 2.44
C VAL A 22 -6.31 11.66 1.94
N GLU A 23 -5.84 11.28 0.75
CA GLU A 23 -4.56 11.77 0.20
C GLU A 23 -4.54 13.30 0.15
N ARG A 24 -5.61 13.92 -0.35
CA ARG A 24 -5.67 15.38 -0.48
C ARG A 24 -5.57 16.08 0.86
N LEU A 25 -6.09 15.48 1.93
CA LEU A 25 -6.05 16.01 3.28
C LEU A 25 -4.69 15.87 3.96
N VAL A 26 -3.81 15.02 3.44
CA VAL A 26 -2.45 14.81 3.97
C VAL A 26 -1.35 15.24 2.99
N GLY A 27 -1.67 16.13 2.05
CA GLY A 27 -0.71 16.69 1.10
C GLY A 27 -0.27 15.70 0.01
N ASN A 28 -1.18 14.82 -0.41
CA ASN A 28 -0.95 13.74 -1.38
C ASN A 28 0.11 12.71 -0.96
N ASP A 29 0.41 12.63 0.34
CA ASP A 29 1.28 11.60 0.91
C ASP A 29 0.50 10.28 1.04
N VAL A 30 0.73 9.37 0.10
CA VAL A 30 0.06 8.07 0.01
C VAL A 30 0.41 7.20 1.23
N ASN A 31 1.61 7.34 1.79
CA ASN A 31 1.99 6.58 2.97
C ASN A 31 1.15 6.95 4.18
N LYS A 32 0.95 8.25 4.42
CA LYS A 32 0.10 8.77 5.49
C LYS A 32 -1.37 8.43 5.24
N ALA A 33 -1.84 8.60 4.01
CA ALA A 33 -3.22 8.28 3.66
C ALA A 33 -3.54 6.80 3.91
N ALA A 34 -2.61 5.91 3.53
CA ALA A 34 -2.75 4.48 3.76
C ALA A 34 -2.76 4.10 5.24
N GLU A 35 -1.92 4.75 6.06
CA GLU A 35 -1.94 4.56 7.50
C GLU A 35 -3.29 4.98 8.11
N ILE A 36 -3.82 6.14 7.72
CA ILE A 36 -5.10 6.67 8.22
C ILE A 36 -6.25 5.72 7.86
N ARG A 37 -6.34 5.28 6.60
CA ARG A 37 -7.39 4.34 6.18
C ARG A 37 -7.28 3.02 6.93
N ARG A 38 -6.07 2.48 7.07
CA ARG A 38 -5.84 1.23 7.81
C ARG A 38 -6.29 1.36 9.26
N LYS A 39 -5.89 2.43 9.96
CA LYS A 39 -6.33 2.71 11.33
C LYS A 39 -7.85 2.82 11.46
N MET A 40 -8.51 3.44 10.49
CA MET A 40 -9.97 3.49 10.46
C MET A 40 -10.60 2.09 10.34
N LEU A 41 -10.08 1.24 9.44
CA LEU A 41 -10.55 -0.14 9.29
C LEU A 41 -10.31 -0.97 10.56
N GLU A 42 -9.12 -0.86 11.16
CA GLU A 42 -8.78 -1.54 12.42
C GLU A 42 -9.77 -1.17 13.54
N LYS A 43 -10.09 0.13 13.69
CA LYS A 43 -11.10 0.59 14.66
C LYS A 43 -12.51 0.14 14.32
N LYS A 44 -12.92 0.23 13.06
CA LYS A 44 -14.28 -0.10 12.61
C LYS A 44 -14.59 -1.58 12.76
N LEU A 45 -13.58 -2.44 12.54
CA LEU A 45 -13.75 -3.89 12.48
C LEU A 45 -13.24 -4.60 13.74
N GLY A 46 -12.50 -3.92 14.62
CA GLY A 46 -11.91 -4.53 15.82
C GLY A 46 -10.81 -5.55 15.49
N ILE A 47 -10.11 -5.38 14.36
CA ILE A 47 -9.04 -6.28 13.90
C ILE A 47 -7.71 -5.54 13.78
N GLY A 48 -6.59 -6.27 13.86
CA GLY A 48 -5.26 -5.73 13.55
C GLY A 48 -4.85 -6.02 12.10
N LEU A 49 -4.26 -5.04 11.42
CA LEU A 49 -3.78 -5.14 10.03
C LEU A 49 -2.27 -4.89 9.93
N SER A 50 -1.50 -5.29 10.95
CA SER A 50 -0.07 -5.02 11.08
C SER A 50 0.77 -5.51 9.90
N HIS A 51 0.53 -6.73 9.39
CA HIS A 51 1.27 -7.30 8.25
C HIS A 51 0.98 -6.61 6.92
N ILE A 52 -0.26 -6.11 6.74
CA ILE A 52 -0.63 -5.27 5.59
C ILE A 52 0.04 -3.90 5.74
N GLY A 53 0.12 -3.40 6.97
CA GLY A 53 0.70 -2.09 7.27
C GLY A 53 2.21 -2.02 7.22
N PHE A 54 2.89 -3.16 7.31
CA PHE A 54 4.31 -3.30 7.04
C PHE A 54 4.56 -3.08 5.55
N LYS A 55 5.25 -1.99 5.21
CA LYS A 55 5.47 -1.56 3.83
C LYS A 55 6.97 -1.38 3.60
N PRO A 56 7.65 -2.34 2.95
CA PRO A 56 9.06 -2.19 2.58
C PRO A 56 9.27 -1.25 1.38
N ILE A 57 8.19 -0.82 0.73
CA ILE A 57 8.20 0.10 -0.43
C ILE A 57 7.56 1.45 -0.09
N ASP A 58 8.04 2.52 -0.74
CA ASP A 58 7.40 3.83 -0.69
C ASP A 58 6.13 3.87 -1.55
N LEU A 59 4.96 3.96 -0.91
CA LEU A 59 3.68 4.02 -1.64
C LEU A 59 3.50 5.30 -2.45
N ASN A 60 4.25 6.37 -2.20
CA ASN A 60 4.15 7.59 -3.00
C ASN A 60 4.46 7.34 -4.48
N LEU A 61 5.25 6.31 -4.81
CA LEU A 61 5.54 5.89 -6.18
C LEU A 61 4.29 5.38 -6.93
N THR A 62 3.27 4.94 -6.19
CA THR A 62 2.03 4.38 -6.76
C THR A 62 0.96 5.43 -7.01
N PHE A 63 1.19 6.68 -6.59
CA PHE A 63 0.21 7.76 -6.63
C PHE A 63 -0.34 7.96 -8.05
N MET A 64 -1.67 7.85 -8.19
CA MET A 64 -2.42 8.00 -9.46
C MET A 64 -1.99 7.05 -10.59
N LYS A 65 -1.32 5.93 -10.27
CA LYS A 65 -0.79 5.01 -11.29
C LYS A 65 -1.21 3.55 -11.07
N ASN A 66 -1.04 3.03 -9.86
CA ASN A 66 -1.09 1.58 -9.63
C ASN A 66 -2.18 1.12 -8.65
N ILE A 67 -2.72 2.02 -7.81
CA ILE A 67 -3.65 1.64 -6.75
C ILE A 67 -4.54 2.80 -6.33
N GLU A 68 -5.79 2.51 -5.97
CA GLU A 68 -6.72 3.40 -5.29
C GLU A 68 -6.90 2.99 -3.83
N ASN A 69 -7.14 3.98 -2.96
CA ASN A 69 -7.45 3.76 -1.56
C ASN A 69 -6.47 2.85 -0.81
N ALA A 70 -5.16 2.95 -1.10
CA ALA A 70 -4.14 2.12 -0.48
C ALA A 70 -4.29 2.09 1.05
N ILE A 71 -4.09 0.91 1.65
CA ILE A 71 -4.04 0.70 3.11
C ILE A 71 -2.73 0.03 3.57
N GLY A 72 -1.88 -0.37 2.61
CA GLY A 72 -0.78 -1.29 2.86
C GLY A 72 -0.35 -2.02 1.59
N VAL A 73 0.32 -3.15 1.76
CA VAL A 73 0.71 -4.05 0.67
C VAL A 73 0.38 -5.50 1.02
N ALA A 74 0.12 -6.32 0.01
CA ALA A 74 0.19 -7.78 0.15
C ALA A 74 1.63 -8.23 -0.10
N GLN A 75 2.09 -9.22 0.66
CA GLN A 75 3.43 -9.77 0.52
C GLN A 75 3.34 -11.13 -0.17
N ILE A 76 4.00 -11.27 -1.31
CA ILE A 76 4.04 -12.51 -2.09
C ILE A 76 5.43 -13.13 -1.93
N PRO A 77 5.56 -14.35 -1.38
CA PRO A 77 6.83 -15.07 -1.38
C PRO A 77 7.32 -15.24 -2.81
N MET A 78 8.58 -14.89 -3.07
CA MET A 78 9.18 -14.99 -4.38
C MET A 78 10.33 -16.00 -4.33
N GLY A 79 10.32 -16.96 -5.26
CA GLY A 79 11.40 -17.91 -5.47
C GLY A 79 12.28 -17.51 -6.65
N VAL A 80 13.31 -18.29 -6.92
CA VAL A 80 14.16 -18.16 -8.10
C VAL A 80 14.41 -19.54 -8.71
N VAL A 81 14.45 -19.61 -10.03
CA VAL A 81 14.83 -20.81 -10.81
C VAL A 81 16.00 -20.46 -11.71
N GLY A 82 17.07 -21.25 -11.65
CA GLY A 82 18.18 -21.13 -12.59
C GLY A 82 19.47 -21.80 -12.14
N PRO A 83 20.53 -21.75 -12.98
CA PRO A 83 20.52 -21.11 -14.29
C PRO A 83 19.70 -21.92 -15.31
N LEU A 84 18.85 -21.25 -16.09
CA LEU A 84 18.15 -21.78 -17.24
C LEU A 84 18.90 -21.37 -18.51
N LYS A 85 19.44 -22.34 -19.26
CA LYS A 85 20.04 -22.08 -20.57
C LYS A 85 18.94 -21.80 -21.60
N VAL A 86 18.95 -20.60 -22.17
CA VAL A 86 18.03 -20.15 -23.23
C VAL A 86 18.82 -19.97 -24.52
N LYS A 87 18.24 -20.42 -25.64
CA LYS A 87 18.69 -20.12 -27.01
C LYS A 87 17.47 -19.78 -27.86
N GLY A 88 17.19 -18.50 -28.04
CA GLY A 88 16.09 -18.00 -28.84
C GLY A 88 16.44 -16.71 -29.56
N ASP A 89 15.53 -16.24 -30.41
CA ASP A 89 15.77 -15.10 -31.30
C ASP A 89 16.02 -13.77 -30.55
N TYR A 90 15.51 -13.67 -29.31
CA TYR A 90 15.59 -12.46 -28.49
C TYR A 90 16.41 -12.63 -27.20
N ALA A 91 16.83 -13.85 -26.87
CA ALA A 91 17.60 -14.17 -25.67
C ALA A 91 18.48 -15.41 -25.91
N ASP A 92 19.79 -15.30 -25.72
CA ASP A 92 20.74 -16.41 -25.73
C ASP A 92 21.71 -16.26 -24.54
N GLY A 93 21.59 -17.15 -23.55
CA GLY A 93 22.28 -16.98 -22.28
C GLY A 93 21.82 -17.94 -21.20
N GLU A 94 22.38 -17.81 -20.01
CA GLU A 94 21.91 -18.46 -18.79
C GLU A 94 21.18 -17.43 -17.92
N TYR A 95 19.98 -17.77 -17.47
CA TYR A 95 19.09 -16.85 -16.76
C TYR A 95 18.64 -17.41 -15.42
N TYR A 96 18.52 -16.53 -14.43
CA TYR A 96 17.80 -16.79 -13.19
C TYR A 96 16.47 -16.03 -13.28
N VAL A 97 15.37 -16.77 -13.14
CA VAL A 97 14.00 -16.26 -13.26
C VAL A 97 13.32 -16.30 -11.91
#